data_AF-A0A8J7E1M0-F1
#
_entry.id   AF-A0A8J7E1M0-F1
#
_cell.length_a   1.000
_cell.length_b   1.000
_cell.length_c   1.000
_cell.angle_alpha   90.00
_cell.angle_beta   90.00
_cell.angle_gamma   90.00
#
_symmetry.space_group_name_H-M   'P 1'
#
loop_
_entity.id
_entity.type
_entity.pdbx_description
1 polymer ?
#
loop_
_entity_poly.entity_id
_entity_poly.type
_entity_poly.pdbx_seq_one_letter_code
_entity_poly.pdbx_strand_id
1 'polypeptide(L)'
;MEQADETVLTENRGFMRQLRLASVWSLVLASLALPAIAQSERHPTDAELQQLAQELRQKIPNLQATDYYRDRRSLEDWQALSAYVETWERADPAIAPFLGEWVAIEEALYIYPSTTRSEVCIVDINLDQGDFYTGQVRNGKVYTDQNLVFFLDNNFLGSTFVYDDRPGIYEYANPRPLPDPAADMGQYFPEAVAAFEAAGCLIDLPE
;
A
#
# COMPACT_ATOMS: atom_id res chain seq x y z
N MET A 1 3.18 -69.37 -82.88
CA MET A 1 4.02 -69.38 -81.67
C MET A 1 3.65 -68.14 -80.90
N GLU A 2 3.20 -68.12 -79.66
CA GLU A 2 2.78 -69.13 -78.68
C GLU A 2 2.35 -68.24 -77.49
N GLN A 3 1.15 -68.47 -76.94
CA GLN A 3 0.65 -68.01 -75.62
C GLN A 3 0.56 -66.48 -75.35
N ALA A 4 -0.65 -65.93 -75.26
CA ALA A 4 -1.53 -65.85 -74.06
C ALA A 4 -1.01 -64.80 -73.04
N ASP A 5 -1.73 -63.68 -72.86
CA ASP A 5 -2.78 -63.45 -71.83
C ASP A 5 -2.15 -63.39 -70.40
N GLU A 6 -2.45 -62.48 -69.48
CA GLU A 6 -3.71 -61.81 -69.18
C GLU A 6 -3.44 -60.75 -68.08
N THR A 7 -3.91 -59.52 -68.33
CA THR A 7 -4.66 -58.61 -67.45
C THR A 7 -4.63 -58.76 -65.91
N VAL A 8 -4.24 -57.69 -65.18
CA VAL A 8 -4.91 -57.15 -63.96
C VAL A 8 -4.56 -55.63 -63.87
N LEU A 9 -5.38 -54.67 -64.34
CA LEU A 9 -6.57 -54.03 -63.76
C LEU A 9 -6.38 -53.33 -62.38
N THR A 10 -6.42 -51.98 -62.42
CA THR A 10 -7.19 -51.03 -61.54
C THR A 10 -6.89 -50.99 -60.01
N GLU A 11 -6.97 -49.89 -59.25
CA GLU A 11 -7.38 -48.50 -59.45
C GLU A 11 -6.94 -47.68 -58.21
N ASN A 12 -6.63 -46.40 -58.46
CA ASN A 12 -7.03 -45.19 -57.72
C ASN A 12 -6.67 -44.88 -56.23
N ARG A 13 -6.15 -43.63 -56.13
CA ARG A 13 -6.28 -42.59 -55.08
C ARG A 13 -5.43 -42.69 -53.80
N GLY A 14 -4.66 -41.62 -53.55
CA GLY A 14 -4.06 -41.40 -52.24
C GLY A 14 -3.11 -40.21 -52.15
N PHE A 15 -3.67 -39.01 -52.21
CA PHE A 15 -3.11 -37.72 -51.78
C PHE A 15 -2.33 -37.80 -50.44
N MET A 16 -1.05 -37.39 -50.38
CA MET A 16 -0.50 -36.48 -49.34
C MET A 16 1.03 -36.26 -49.36
N ARG A 17 1.38 -34.96 -49.42
CA ARG A 17 2.30 -34.20 -48.54
C ARG A 17 3.59 -34.85 -48.05
N GLN A 18 4.72 -34.17 -48.29
CA GLN A 18 5.74 -33.91 -47.25
C GLN A 18 6.48 -32.59 -47.53
N LEU A 19 6.09 -31.52 -46.80
CA LEU A 19 6.89 -30.31 -46.60
C LEU A 19 7.93 -30.60 -45.50
N ARG A 20 9.20 -30.23 -45.71
CA ARG A 20 10.22 -30.24 -44.67
C ARG A 20 10.23 -28.89 -43.93
N LEU A 21 10.02 -28.99 -42.62
CA LEU A 21 10.00 -27.92 -41.62
C LEU A 21 11.41 -27.41 -41.34
N ALA A 22 11.57 -26.08 -41.27
CA ALA A 22 12.64 -25.43 -40.53
C ALA A 22 11.96 -24.50 -39.51
N SER A 23 11.84 -24.97 -38.27
CA SER A 23 11.19 -24.24 -37.18
C SER A 23 12.28 -23.58 -36.32
N VAL A 24 12.45 -22.28 -36.49
CA VAL A 24 13.25 -21.43 -35.59
C VAL A 24 12.41 -21.16 -34.34
N TRP A 25 12.82 -21.72 -33.21
CA TRP A 25 12.19 -21.45 -31.91
C TRP A 25 12.69 -20.09 -31.39
N SER A 26 11.92 -19.03 -31.66
CA SER A 26 12.08 -17.76 -30.97
C SER A 26 11.54 -17.89 -29.55
N LEU A 27 12.43 -17.93 -28.57
CA LEU A 27 12.10 -17.77 -27.16
C LEU A 27 11.60 -16.34 -26.93
N VAL A 28 10.29 -16.16 -26.85
CA VAL A 28 9.67 -14.95 -26.32
C VAL A 28 9.94 -14.94 -24.82
N LEU A 29 10.86 -14.09 -24.37
CA LEU A 29 10.97 -13.69 -22.97
C LEU A 29 9.68 -12.92 -22.63
N ALA A 30 8.69 -13.63 -22.10
CA ALA A 30 7.60 -13.01 -21.39
C ALA A 30 8.22 -12.36 -20.14
N SER A 31 8.51 -11.07 -20.22
CA SER A 31 8.70 -10.23 -19.05
C SER A 31 7.43 -10.37 -18.21
N LEU A 32 7.53 -11.16 -17.15
CA LEU A 32 6.57 -11.17 -16.06
C LEU A 32 6.63 -9.76 -15.48
N ALA A 33 5.73 -8.89 -15.95
CA ALA A 33 5.38 -7.71 -15.18
C ALA A 33 4.85 -8.25 -13.85
N LEU A 34 5.65 -8.09 -12.80
CA LEU A 34 5.15 -8.23 -11.44
C LEU A 34 3.91 -7.33 -11.34
N PRO A 35 2.83 -7.77 -10.68
CA PRO A 35 1.71 -6.89 -10.45
C PRO A 35 2.25 -5.63 -9.76
N ALA A 36 2.08 -4.48 -10.41
CA ALA A 36 2.27 -3.20 -9.75
C ALA A 36 1.39 -3.25 -8.50
N ILE A 37 1.98 -2.90 -7.35
CA ILE A 37 1.21 -2.77 -6.11
C ILE A 37 0.09 -1.79 -6.42
N ALA A 38 -1.12 -2.22 -6.12
CA ALA A 38 -2.33 -1.54 -6.51
C ALA A 38 -2.43 -0.18 -5.81
N GLN A 39 -1.88 0.87 -6.44
CA GLN A 39 -2.04 2.25 -5.99
C GLN A 39 -3.50 2.66 -6.12
N SER A 40 -4.00 3.46 -5.18
CA SER A 40 -5.38 3.95 -5.21
C SER A 40 -5.61 4.79 -6.47
N GLU A 41 -6.71 4.53 -7.18
CA GLU A 41 -7.02 5.16 -8.47
C GLU A 41 -7.51 6.61 -8.31
N ARG A 42 -8.18 6.89 -7.18
CA ARG A 42 -8.77 8.18 -6.81
C ARG A 42 -9.00 8.22 -5.31
N HIS A 43 -9.15 9.42 -4.74
CA HIS A 43 -9.70 9.53 -3.39
C HIS A 43 -11.11 8.90 -3.36
N PRO A 44 -11.47 8.15 -2.30
CA PRO A 44 -12.85 7.79 -2.06
C PRO A 44 -13.74 9.05 -1.95
N THR A 45 -14.95 8.95 -2.46
CA THR A 45 -15.99 9.97 -2.34
C THR A 45 -16.49 10.07 -0.89
N ASP A 46 -17.17 11.17 -0.56
CA ASP A 46 -17.72 11.35 0.79
C ASP A 46 -18.70 10.24 1.21
N ALA A 47 -19.48 9.71 0.28
CA ALA A 47 -20.40 8.61 0.54
C ALA A 47 -19.65 7.30 0.85
N GLU A 48 -18.59 7.01 0.08
CA GLU A 48 -17.72 5.85 0.32
C GLU A 48 -16.99 5.98 1.66
N LEU A 49 -16.44 7.17 1.97
CA LEU A 49 -15.79 7.43 3.27
C LEU A 49 -16.75 7.24 4.45
N GLN A 50 -18.01 7.67 4.32
CA GLN A 50 -19.02 7.44 5.38
C GLN A 50 -19.31 5.95 5.57
N GLN A 51 -19.41 5.20 4.48
CA GLN A 51 -19.59 3.75 4.54
C GLN A 51 -18.39 3.06 5.20
N LEU A 52 -17.17 3.37 4.78
CA LEU A 52 -15.94 2.78 5.31
C LEU A 52 -15.73 3.14 6.80
N ALA A 53 -16.10 4.35 7.22
CA ALA A 53 -16.08 4.74 8.62
C ALA A 53 -17.06 3.92 9.47
N GLN A 54 -18.25 3.61 8.95
CA GLN A 54 -19.18 2.72 9.64
C GLN A 54 -18.64 1.29 9.69
N GLU A 55 -18.03 0.81 8.61
CA GLU A 55 -17.39 -0.51 8.56
C GLU A 55 -16.27 -0.64 9.60
N LEU A 56 -15.34 0.32 9.67
CA LEU A 56 -14.27 0.34 10.67
C LEU A 56 -14.85 0.28 12.08
N ARG A 57 -15.83 1.15 12.39
CA ARG A 57 -16.46 1.20 13.71
C ARG A 57 -17.09 -0.14 14.12
N GLN A 58 -17.66 -0.87 13.17
CA GLN A 58 -18.22 -2.20 13.42
C GLN A 58 -17.13 -3.27 13.61
N LYS A 59 -15.97 -3.12 12.97
CA LYS A 59 -14.82 -4.02 13.11
C LYS A 59 -14.07 -3.84 14.44
N ILE A 60 -13.97 -2.60 14.96
CA ILE A 60 -13.15 -2.25 16.13
C ILE A 60 -13.28 -3.22 17.32
N PRO A 61 -14.49 -3.59 17.79
CA PRO A 61 -14.62 -4.50 18.94
C PRO A 61 -13.96 -5.87 18.70
N ASN A 62 -14.04 -6.38 17.47
CA ASN A 62 -13.40 -7.65 17.10
C ASN A 62 -11.89 -7.49 16.93
N LEU A 63 -11.44 -6.38 16.33
CA LEU A 63 -10.02 -6.08 16.16
C LEU A 63 -9.31 -6.01 17.51
N GLN A 64 -9.90 -5.30 18.48
CA GLN A 64 -9.38 -5.17 19.85
C GLN A 64 -9.27 -6.52 20.59
N ALA A 65 -10.07 -7.52 20.21
CA ALA A 65 -10.00 -8.86 20.77
C ALA A 65 -8.84 -9.71 20.19
N THR A 66 -8.26 -9.30 19.06
CA THR A 66 -7.13 -10.00 18.44
C THR A 66 -5.80 -9.65 19.11
N ASP A 67 -4.82 -10.55 19.03
CA ASP A 67 -3.49 -10.29 19.57
C ASP A 67 -2.71 -9.23 18.75
N TYR A 68 -3.07 -9.01 17.48
CA TYR A 68 -2.41 -8.05 16.59
C TYR A 68 -2.69 -6.60 16.98
N TYR A 69 -3.96 -6.27 17.23
CA TYR A 69 -4.37 -4.90 17.59
C TYR A 69 -4.49 -4.66 19.10
N ARG A 70 -4.04 -5.61 19.92
CA ARG A 70 -3.93 -5.40 21.36
C ARG A 70 -2.95 -4.26 21.63
N ASP A 71 -3.33 -3.31 22.46
CA ASP A 71 -2.43 -2.26 22.91
C ASP A 71 -1.31 -2.87 23.76
N ARG A 72 -0.07 -2.79 23.26
CA ARG A 72 1.15 -3.31 23.91
C ARG A 72 2.10 -2.20 24.33
N ARG A 73 1.68 -0.94 24.20
CA ARG A 73 2.51 0.21 24.57
C ARG A 73 2.80 0.19 26.06
N SER A 74 4.03 0.53 26.41
CA SER A 74 4.38 0.79 27.79
C SER A 74 3.80 2.12 28.27
N LEU A 75 3.84 2.36 29.58
CA LEU A 75 3.48 3.68 30.12
C LEU A 75 4.41 4.78 29.58
N GLU A 76 5.68 4.46 29.36
CA GLU A 76 6.68 5.37 28.80
C GLU A 76 6.33 5.75 27.36
N ASP A 77 5.98 4.78 26.51
CA ASP A 77 5.54 5.04 25.13
C ASP A 77 4.31 5.94 25.10
N TRP A 78 3.34 5.66 25.99
CA TRP A 78 2.12 6.45 26.07
C TRP A 78 2.41 7.89 26.50
N GLN A 79 3.29 8.10 27.48
CA GLN A 79 3.68 9.42 27.96
C GLN A 79 4.47 10.20 26.92
N ALA A 80 5.44 9.56 26.25
CA ALA A 80 6.25 10.16 25.22
C ALA A 80 5.39 10.62 24.03
N LEU A 81 4.50 9.74 23.53
CA LEU A 81 3.58 10.09 22.45
C LEU A 81 2.62 11.20 22.87
N SER A 82 2.02 11.11 24.07
CA SER A 82 1.06 12.13 24.53
C SER A 82 1.73 13.50 24.64
N ALA A 83 2.93 13.59 25.20
CA ALA A 83 3.67 14.85 25.29
C ALA A 83 4.04 15.41 23.90
N TYR A 84 4.39 14.54 22.96
CA TYR A 84 4.67 14.92 21.58
C TYR A 84 3.42 15.50 20.90
N VAL A 85 2.29 14.77 20.98
CA VAL A 85 1.00 15.19 20.42
C VAL A 85 0.50 16.48 21.06
N GLU A 86 0.55 16.63 22.38
CA GLU A 86 0.14 17.85 23.11
C GLU A 86 0.98 19.08 22.73
N THR A 87 2.24 18.85 22.35
CA THR A 87 3.11 19.93 21.88
C THR A 87 2.74 20.36 20.47
N TRP A 88 2.51 19.39 19.58
CA TRP A 88 2.04 19.67 18.23
C TRP A 88 0.62 20.20 18.17
N GLU A 89 -0.26 19.84 19.10
CA GLU A 89 -1.63 20.37 19.16
C GLU A 89 -1.64 21.90 19.33
N ARG A 90 -0.64 22.45 20.02
CA ARG A 90 -0.47 23.91 20.17
C ARG A 90 0.03 24.60 18.90
N ALA A 91 0.88 23.93 18.12
CA ALA A 91 1.48 24.49 16.90
C ALA A 91 0.58 24.30 15.67
N ASP A 92 0.07 23.07 15.49
CA ASP A 92 -0.81 22.66 14.41
C ASP A 92 -1.83 21.60 14.88
N PRO A 93 -2.99 22.04 15.40
CA PRO A 93 -4.00 21.13 15.94
C PRO A 93 -4.65 20.22 14.88
N ALA A 94 -4.51 20.53 13.59
CA ALA A 94 -5.10 19.71 12.54
C ALA A 94 -4.37 18.36 12.40
N ILE A 95 -3.03 18.39 12.47
CA ILE A 95 -2.19 17.20 12.27
C ILE A 95 -2.01 16.38 13.54
N ALA A 96 -2.04 17.04 14.71
CA ALA A 96 -1.64 16.45 15.99
C ALA A 96 -2.30 15.08 16.29
N PRO A 97 -3.61 14.85 16.03
CA PRO A 97 -4.24 13.56 16.29
C PRO A 97 -3.69 12.39 15.45
N PHE A 98 -3.07 12.69 14.31
CA PHE A 98 -2.55 11.69 13.39
C PHE A 98 -1.10 11.32 13.66
N LEU A 99 -0.36 12.12 14.44
CA LEU A 99 1.07 11.91 14.63
C LEU A 99 1.36 10.63 15.40
N GLY A 100 2.37 9.89 14.96
CA GLY A 100 2.78 8.62 15.58
C GLY A 100 3.14 7.55 14.57
N GLU A 101 3.76 6.49 15.07
CA GLU A 101 3.88 5.20 14.38
C GLU A 101 2.58 4.41 14.58
N TRP A 102 1.86 4.15 13.50
CA TRP A 102 0.64 3.37 13.46
C TRP A 102 0.92 1.97 12.92
N VAL A 103 0.54 0.93 13.67
CA VAL A 103 0.93 -0.45 13.35
C VAL A 103 -0.28 -1.30 12.94
N ALA A 104 -0.09 -2.10 11.90
CA ALA A 104 -0.98 -3.16 11.44
C ALA A 104 -0.27 -4.54 11.46
N ILE A 105 -0.84 -5.56 10.82
CA ILE A 105 -0.34 -6.95 10.94
C ILE A 105 1.05 -7.13 10.32
N GLU A 106 1.33 -6.50 9.18
CA GLU A 106 2.60 -6.62 8.42
C GLU A 106 3.09 -5.26 7.89
N GLU A 107 2.54 -4.16 8.42
CA GLU A 107 2.77 -2.82 7.90
C GLU A 107 2.79 -1.79 9.04
N ALA A 108 3.56 -0.72 8.85
CA ALA A 108 3.61 0.42 9.73
C ALA A 108 3.56 1.73 8.95
N LEU A 109 2.68 2.64 9.38
CA LEU A 109 2.59 4.00 8.89
C LEU A 109 3.17 4.96 9.92
N TYR A 110 4.18 5.73 9.53
CA TYR A 110 4.80 6.75 10.37
C TYR A 110 4.35 8.12 9.88
N ILE A 111 3.52 8.79 10.68
CA ILE A 111 2.96 10.10 10.33
C ILE A 111 3.72 11.17 11.11
N TYR A 112 4.53 11.93 10.38
CA TYR A 112 5.35 13.02 10.88
C TYR A 112 4.75 14.39 10.52
N PRO A 113 5.06 15.43 11.31
CA PRO A 113 4.78 16.80 10.93
C PRO A 113 5.59 17.25 9.71
N SER A 114 5.01 18.18 8.94
CA SER A 114 5.69 18.92 7.86
C SER A 114 5.97 20.36 8.31
N THR A 115 6.96 21.00 7.68
CA THR A 115 7.13 22.47 7.76
C THR A 115 5.94 23.25 7.19
N THR A 116 5.12 22.62 6.35
CA THR A 116 3.88 23.19 5.84
C THR A 116 2.72 22.93 6.81
N ARG A 117 2.02 23.99 7.20
CA ARG A 117 0.85 23.87 8.08
C ARG A 117 -0.26 23.01 7.46
N SER A 118 -0.85 22.16 8.29
CA SER A 118 -1.90 21.21 7.95
C SER A 118 -1.46 20.16 6.94
N GLU A 119 -0.16 19.94 6.82
CA GLU A 119 0.44 18.88 6.02
C GLU A 119 1.17 17.89 6.93
N VAL A 120 1.15 16.63 6.54
CA VAL A 120 1.91 15.55 7.18
C VAL A 120 2.82 14.89 6.16
N CYS A 121 3.95 14.40 6.66
CA CYS A 121 4.82 13.48 5.96
C CYS A 121 4.51 12.06 6.40
N ILE A 122 4.42 11.14 5.46
CA ILE A 122 4.06 9.75 5.75
C ILE A 122 5.14 8.85 5.17
N VAL A 123 5.74 8.04 6.05
CA VAL A 123 6.58 6.91 5.65
C VAL A 123 5.76 5.66 5.84
N ASP A 124 5.64 4.86 4.80
CA ASP A 124 4.82 3.65 4.75
C ASP A 124 5.72 2.43 4.53
N ILE A 125 5.83 1.57 5.54
CA ILE A 125 6.71 0.43 5.52
C ILE A 125 5.88 -0.85 5.51
N ASN A 126 6.00 -1.62 4.44
CA ASN A 126 5.34 -2.90 4.24
C ASN A 126 6.37 -3.96 3.85
N LEU A 127 6.56 -4.99 4.70
CA LEU A 127 7.48 -6.10 4.48
C LEU A 127 8.89 -5.66 4.01
N ASP A 128 9.15 -5.67 2.70
CA ASP A 128 10.43 -5.34 2.06
C ASP A 128 10.44 -3.98 1.34
N GLN A 129 9.39 -3.18 1.51
CA GLN A 129 9.18 -1.92 0.81
C GLN A 129 8.95 -0.77 1.77
N GLY A 130 9.45 0.39 1.36
CA GLY A 130 9.27 1.64 2.08
C GLY A 130 8.92 2.73 1.07
N ASP A 131 7.73 3.28 1.21
CA ASP A 131 7.22 4.38 0.41
C ASP A 131 7.21 5.67 1.23
N PHE A 132 7.26 6.79 0.52
CA PHE A 132 7.09 8.11 1.10
C PHE A 132 6.02 8.88 0.33
N TYR A 133 5.14 9.55 1.07
CA TYR A 133 4.17 10.46 0.50
C TYR A 133 3.76 11.55 1.48
N THR A 134 3.13 12.60 0.94
CA THR A 134 2.60 13.70 1.73
C THR A 134 1.09 13.64 1.84
N GLY A 135 0.55 14.28 2.88
CA GLY A 135 -0.89 14.32 3.12
C GLY A 135 -1.36 15.68 3.60
N GLN A 136 -2.47 16.16 3.06
CA GLN A 136 -3.10 17.40 3.47
C GLN A 136 -4.30 17.13 4.38
N VAL A 137 -4.31 17.75 5.56
CA VAL A 137 -5.38 17.60 6.53
C VAL A 137 -6.51 18.57 6.21
N ARG A 138 -7.68 18.01 5.92
CA ARG A 138 -8.92 18.78 5.70
C ARG A 138 -10.11 18.04 6.28
N ASN A 139 -10.97 18.75 7.01
CA ASN A 139 -12.18 18.20 7.62
C ASN A 139 -11.91 16.95 8.49
N GLY A 140 -10.82 16.99 9.28
CA GLY A 140 -10.41 15.92 10.19
C GLY A 140 -9.99 14.62 9.49
N LYS A 141 -9.48 14.71 8.25
CA LYS A 141 -8.96 13.59 7.47
C LYS A 141 -7.69 14.01 6.75
N VAL A 142 -6.78 13.06 6.55
CA VAL A 142 -5.58 13.25 5.73
C VAL A 142 -5.90 12.80 4.31
N TYR A 143 -5.67 13.64 3.31
CA TYR A 143 -5.79 13.27 1.90
C TYR A 143 -4.39 13.26 1.29
N THR A 144 -3.94 12.10 0.83
CA THR A 144 -2.56 11.91 0.37
C THR A 144 -2.41 12.15 -1.13
N ASP A 145 -1.19 12.41 -1.56
CA ASP A 145 -0.83 12.45 -3.00
C ASP A 145 -0.91 11.07 -3.67
N GLN A 146 -0.99 9.98 -2.89
CA GLN A 146 -1.21 8.59 -3.34
C GLN A 146 -2.70 8.22 -3.44
N ASN A 147 -3.60 9.19 -3.47
CA ASN A 147 -5.06 8.95 -3.51
C ASN A 147 -5.60 8.16 -2.31
N LEU A 148 -4.90 8.12 -1.18
CA LEU A 148 -5.39 7.56 0.07
C LEU A 148 -6.10 8.63 0.90
N VAL A 149 -7.05 8.20 1.74
CA VAL A 149 -7.64 9.07 2.75
C VAL A 149 -7.58 8.41 4.11
N PHE A 150 -6.97 9.10 5.07
CA PHE A 150 -6.87 8.63 6.45
C PHE A 150 -7.87 9.32 7.36
N PHE A 151 -8.49 8.56 8.26
CA PHE A 151 -9.36 9.10 9.30
C PHE A 151 -9.23 8.29 10.59
N LEU A 152 -9.56 8.92 11.72
CA LEU A 152 -9.49 8.31 13.04
C LEU A 152 -10.86 7.84 13.52
N ASP A 153 -10.89 6.69 14.20
CA ASP A 153 -12.01 6.27 15.07
C ASP A 153 -11.43 5.63 16.33
N ASN A 154 -11.44 6.38 17.44
CA ASN A 154 -10.71 6.06 18.68
C ASN A 154 -9.20 5.89 18.44
N ASN A 155 -8.58 4.81 18.94
CA ASN A 155 -7.16 4.50 18.72
C ASN A 155 -6.91 3.75 17.41
N PHE A 156 -7.80 3.86 16.43
CA PHE A 156 -7.61 3.28 15.10
C PHE A 156 -7.49 4.37 14.04
N LEU A 157 -6.56 4.14 13.11
CA LEU A 157 -6.40 4.89 11.87
C LEU A 157 -6.92 4.02 10.72
N GLY A 158 -7.95 4.48 10.02
CA GLY A 158 -8.42 3.87 8.79
C GLY A 158 -7.69 4.47 7.59
N SER A 159 -6.96 3.67 6.83
CA SER A 159 -6.41 4.01 5.52
C SER A 159 -7.36 3.54 4.43
N THR A 160 -7.91 4.46 3.66
CA THR A 160 -8.90 4.15 2.62
C THR A 160 -8.34 4.36 1.22
N PHE A 161 -8.77 3.50 0.31
CA PHE A 161 -8.32 3.46 -1.07
C PHE A 161 -9.47 3.07 -2.00
N VAL A 162 -9.30 3.29 -3.30
CA VAL A 162 -10.18 2.77 -4.34
C VAL A 162 -9.35 1.97 -5.32
N TYR A 163 -9.72 0.71 -5.54
CA TYR A 163 -9.09 -0.17 -6.51
C TYR A 163 -10.16 -0.89 -7.32
N ASP A 164 -10.07 -0.86 -8.65
CA ASP A 164 -11.06 -1.48 -9.54
C ASP A 164 -12.49 -0.99 -9.20
N ASP A 165 -12.61 0.33 -9.03
CA ASP A 165 -13.81 1.07 -8.59
C ASP A 165 -14.47 0.54 -7.31
N ARG A 166 -13.71 -0.18 -6.48
CA ARG A 166 -14.17 -0.68 -5.18
C ARG A 166 -13.46 0.04 -4.04
N PRO A 167 -14.21 0.74 -3.17
CA PRO A 167 -13.62 1.37 -1.99
C PRO A 167 -13.21 0.29 -0.99
N GLY A 168 -12.03 0.44 -0.41
CA GLY A 168 -11.48 -0.43 0.62
C GLY A 168 -10.97 0.38 1.80
N ILE A 169 -10.83 -0.31 2.94
CA ILE A 169 -10.21 0.22 4.15
C ILE A 169 -9.25 -0.81 4.73
N TYR A 170 -8.08 -0.33 5.11
CA TYR A 170 -7.09 -1.04 5.91
C TYR A 170 -6.92 -0.30 7.24
N GLU A 171 -6.69 -1.02 8.32
CA GLU A 171 -6.69 -0.44 9.66
C GLU A 171 -5.36 -0.58 10.38
N TYR A 172 -4.98 0.48 11.08
CA TYR A 172 -3.83 0.53 11.99
C TYR A 172 -4.33 0.91 13.37
N ALA A 173 -3.58 0.56 14.42
CA ALA A 173 -4.00 0.88 15.78
C ALA A 173 -2.84 1.29 16.70
N ASN A 174 -3.23 1.90 17.82
CA ASN A 174 -2.39 2.15 18.99
C ASN A 174 -1.08 2.87 18.63
N PRO A 175 -1.15 4.15 18.25
CA PRO A 175 0.01 4.89 17.76
C PRO A 175 1.14 4.88 18.79
N ARG A 176 2.38 4.83 18.34
CA ARG A 176 3.58 4.80 19.18
C ARG A 176 4.44 6.04 18.93
N PRO A 177 5.41 6.33 19.83
CA PRO A 177 6.38 7.39 19.58
C PRO A 177 7.07 7.22 18.22
N LEU A 178 7.28 8.34 17.52
CA LEU A 178 7.95 8.32 16.23
C LEU A 178 9.46 8.08 16.41
N PRO A 179 10.06 7.15 15.65
CA PRO A 179 11.51 7.01 15.56
C PRO A 179 12.14 8.12 14.71
N ASP A 180 13.47 8.19 14.68
CA ASP A 180 14.21 8.96 13.69
C ASP A 180 14.32 8.11 12.40
N PRO A 181 13.70 8.51 11.27
CA PRO A 181 13.75 7.73 10.03
C PRO A 181 15.18 7.43 9.56
N ALA A 182 16.12 8.37 9.71
CA ALA A 182 17.49 8.16 9.26
C ALA A 182 18.21 7.10 10.10
N ALA A 183 17.96 7.08 11.41
CA ALA A 183 18.56 6.12 12.32
C ALA A 183 17.93 4.72 12.21
N ASP A 184 16.61 4.64 12.13
CA ASP A 184 15.87 3.39 12.26
C ASP A 184 15.53 2.74 10.91
N MET A 185 15.35 3.55 9.85
CA MET A 185 14.89 3.08 8.53
C MET A 185 15.92 3.27 7.42
N GLY A 186 16.86 4.21 7.57
CA GLY A 186 17.76 4.65 6.49
C GLY A 186 18.60 3.55 5.83
N GLN A 187 18.96 2.50 6.58
CA GLN A 187 19.68 1.35 6.01
C GLN A 187 18.79 0.50 5.09
N TYR A 188 17.51 0.38 5.41
CA TYR A 188 16.57 -0.52 4.74
C TYR A 188 15.77 0.17 3.65
N PHE A 189 15.40 1.43 3.86
CA PHE A 189 14.53 2.22 3.00
C PHE A 189 15.15 3.59 2.66
N PRO A 190 16.35 3.62 2.05
CA PRO A 190 17.08 4.86 1.83
C PRO A 190 16.34 5.85 0.92
N GLU A 191 15.53 5.36 -0.01
CA GLU A 191 14.76 6.21 -0.93
C GLU A 191 13.62 6.95 -0.21
N ALA A 192 12.88 6.25 0.66
CA ALA A 192 11.83 6.86 1.47
C ALA A 192 12.41 7.89 2.45
N VAL A 193 13.53 7.58 3.10
CA VAL A 193 14.22 8.51 4.02
C VAL A 193 14.77 9.73 3.27
N ALA A 194 15.36 9.54 2.08
CA ALA A 194 15.82 10.67 1.27
C ALA A 194 14.65 11.58 0.83
N ALA A 195 13.50 10.99 0.49
CA ALA A 195 12.30 11.75 0.15
C ALA A 195 11.74 12.51 1.37
N PHE A 196 11.74 11.87 2.55
CA PHE A 196 11.39 12.51 3.82
C PHE A 196 12.25 13.74 4.12
N GLU A 197 13.58 13.62 4.01
CA GLU A 197 14.50 14.74 4.24
C GLU A 197 14.28 15.87 3.22
N ALA A 198 14.06 15.52 1.95
CA ALA A 198 13.86 16.48 0.88
C ALA A 198 12.52 17.24 0.96
N ALA A 199 11.50 16.63 1.57
CA ALA A 199 10.15 17.19 1.68
C ALA A 199 9.97 18.18 2.84
N GLY A 200 11.01 18.40 3.66
CA GLY A 200 10.92 19.30 4.81
C GLY A 200 10.07 18.74 5.94
N CYS A 201 10.17 17.43 6.17
CA CYS A 201 9.53 16.74 7.27
C CYS A 201 10.29 17.00 8.59
N LEU A 202 9.56 16.97 9.69
CA LEU A 202 10.08 17.32 11.01
C LEU A 202 10.04 16.11 11.94
N ILE A 203 11.14 15.90 12.67
CA ILE A 203 11.23 14.89 13.76
C ILE A 203 11.18 15.54 15.14
N ASP A 204 11.61 16.79 15.23
CA ASP A 204 11.71 17.54 16.48
C ASP A 204 10.38 18.14 16.92
N LEU A 205 10.37 18.63 18.16
CA LEU A 205 9.28 19.46 18.67
C LEU A 205 9.25 20.82 17.95
N PRO A 206 8.07 21.44 17.78
CA PRO A 206 7.97 22.77 17.20
C PRO A 206 8.72 23.78 18.08
N GLU A 207 9.43 24.72 17.45
CA GLU A 207 10.12 25.84 18.11
C GLU A 207 9.17 26.84 18.79
#